data_AF-A0A0M0J9X8-F1
#
_entry.id   AF-A0A0M0J9X8-F1
#
_cell.length_a   1.000
_cell.length_b   1.000
_cell.length_c   1.000
_cell.angle_alpha   90.00
_cell.angle_beta   90.00
_cell.angle_gamma   90.00
#
_symmetry.space_group_name_H-M   'P 1'
#
loop_
_entity.id
_entity.type
_entity.pdbx_description
1 polymer ?
#
loop_
_entity_poly.entity_id
_entity_poly.type
_entity_poly.pdbx_seq_one_letter_code
_entity_poly.pdbx_strand_id
1 'polypeptide(L)'
;MAVPFIQVDPSSKRLVVTEEARAYLSQVSGTVGVVAVAGVYRTGKSYILNQLAGTTGSGFGVGNSVQAKTKGIWLWGAPLRLAPTPGAPQNLLLLDTEGLQSIAQTEGHDAKIFCLAILLASAFVYNSEKAINNAAIDQLSLVAQLTQRIRVHAEGEAAAARAGGADALAQFFPRFTWLLRDFQLELLDGDGAALTPDAYLESCLQPAKGTSAAIQEQNATRAAIRTLFTERSCIALPHPTLGTALPPSALKALDKTPLSALNADFVSGVQQLKRRLFEGARPKSLGAGGPALTGRTLLQLAGSYCEAINAGALPTISTAWSAVINLECQRALDEAARLYVDGASAATRSADALPDEVRWNAEHVRLQEASVRHFRSLAMGSGPEADAKEAKLLELIGAEKGKVPMGIEDEYEGEIEGEKGAPPPKRRSSVQPEQLAVPVLQAKLKLKLGNEYKKIVGATKKKPELLALYMQYCT
;
A
#
# COMPACT_ATOMS: atom_id res chain seq x y z
N MET A 1 -14.33 20.41 -2.61
CA MET A 1 -14.82 20.57 -1.22
C MET A 1 -14.19 19.51 -0.35
N ALA A 2 -13.88 19.78 0.91
CA ALA A 2 -13.32 18.78 1.82
C ALA A 2 -14.26 17.57 2.00
N VAL A 3 -13.71 16.38 2.13
CA VAL A 3 -14.44 15.11 2.26
C VAL A 3 -14.23 14.56 3.66
N PRO A 4 -15.28 14.26 4.45
CA PRO A 4 -15.08 13.63 5.75
C PRO A 4 -14.48 12.25 5.53
N PHE A 5 -13.43 11.88 6.26
CA PHE A 5 -12.73 10.60 6.07
C PHE A 5 -13.02 9.59 7.18
N ILE A 6 -12.64 9.93 8.40
CA ILE A 6 -12.88 9.08 9.58
C ILE A 6 -13.64 9.91 10.59
N GLN A 7 -14.79 9.41 11.02
CA GLN A 7 -15.64 10.10 11.99
C GLN A 7 -16.14 9.13 13.06
N VAL A 8 -16.62 9.69 14.17
CA VAL A 8 -17.36 8.92 15.16
C VAL A 8 -18.80 8.84 14.70
N ASP A 9 -19.28 7.62 14.47
CA ASP A 9 -20.69 7.37 14.20
C ASP A 9 -21.52 7.82 15.42
N PRO A 10 -22.47 8.76 15.25
CA PRO A 10 -23.30 9.26 16.34
C PRO A 10 -24.10 8.16 17.06
N SER A 11 -24.44 7.08 16.36
CA SER A 11 -25.27 5.99 16.87
C SER A 11 -24.44 4.97 17.66
N SER A 12 -23.41 4.39 17.04
CA SER A 12 -22.58 3.36 17.66
C SER A 12 -21.45 3.91 18.55
N LYS A 13 -21.14 5.21 18.46
CA LYS A 13 -19.98 5.87 19.08
C LYS A 13 -18.63 5.26 18.67
N ARG A 14 -18.59 4.58 17.51
CA ARG A 14 -17.40 3.94 16.94
C ARG A 14 -16.78 4.80 15.85
N LEU A 15 -15.47 4.69 15.66
CA LEU A 15 -14.78 5.28 14.52
C LEU A 15 -15.13 4.50 13.25
N VAL A 16 -15.54 5.20 12.21
CA VAL A 16 -15.91 4.62 10.93
C VAL A 16 -15.28 5.40 9.79
N VAL A 17 -14.84 4.67 8.75
CA VAL A 17 -14.54 5.28 7.45
C VAL A 17 -15.86 5.61 6.76
N THR A 18 -16.05 6.87 6.42
CA THR A 18 -17.29 7.40 5.84
C THR A 18 -17.56 6.86 4.43
N GLU A 19 -18.82 6.89 4.01
CA GLU A 19 -19.20 6.48 2.66
C GLU A 19 -18.69 7.47 1.60
N GLU A 20 -18.66 8.76 1.93
CA GLU A 20 -18.11 9.80 1.07
C GLU A 20 -16.62 9.57 0.78
N ALA A 21 -15.84 9.16 1.78
CA ALA A 21 -14.44 8.82 1.56
C ALA A 21 -14.27 7.53 0.78
N ARG A 22 -15.15 6.52 0.97
CA ARG A 22 -15.15 5.29 0.16
C ARG A 22 -15.39 5.61 -1.30
N ALA A 23 -16.42 6.41 -1.60
CA ALA A 23 -16.72 6.86 -2.96
C ALA A 23 -15.57 7.68 -3.56
N TYR A 24 -14.94 8.57 -2.78
CA TYR A 24 -13.84 9.39 -3.25
C TYR A 24 -12.55 8.60 -3.50
N LEU A 25 -12.04 7.88 -2.49
CA LEU A 25 -10.76 7.19 -2.56
C LEU A 25 -10.78 5.96 -3.47
N SER A 26 -11.95 5.34 -3.72
CA SER A 26 -12.08 4.27 -4.71
C SER A 26 -11.82 4.73 -6.15
N GLN A 27 -12.01 6.03 -6.44
CA GLN A 27 -11.75 6.64 -7.74
C GLN A 27 -10.30 7.14 -7.89
N VAL A 28 -9.55 7.27 -6.78
CA VAL A 28 -8.16 7.71 -6.80
C VAL A 28 -7.26 6.57 -7.29
N SER A 29 -7.00 6.59 -8.59
CA SER A 29 -6.11 5.65 -9.27
C SER A 29 -4.65 6.04 -9.10
N GLY A 30 -3.78 5.03 -9.02
CA GLY A 30 -2.34 5.24 -8.84
C GLY A 30 -1.91 5.40 -7.39
N THR A 31 -0.61 5.60 -7.18
CA THR A 31 -0.02 5.65 -5.85
C THR A 31 -0.39 6.92 -5.10
N VAL A 32 -0.59 6.81 -3.78
CA VAL A 32 -0.95 7.92 -2.91
C VAL A 32 0.14 8.21 -1.89
N GLY A 33 0.52 9.47 -1.75
CA GLY A 33 1.24 10.00 -0.59
C GLY A 33 0.27 10.77 0.29
N VAL A 34 0.51 10.78 1.60
CA VAL A 34 -0.41 11.39 2.56
C VAL A 34 0.33 12.39 3.43
N VAL A 35 -0.12 13.65 3.44
CA VAL A 35 0.32 14.67 4.40
C VAL A 35 -0.78 14.86 5.43
N ALA A 36 -0.51 14.56 6.70
CA ALA A 36 -1.45 14.83 7.78
C ALA A 36 -0.97 15.98 8.67
N VAL A 37 -1.87 16.90 9.01
CA VAL A 37 -1.59 17.99 9.95
C VAL A 37 -2.43 17.79 11.21
N ALA A 38 -1.77 17.63 12.35
CA ALA A 38 -2.41 17.47 13.65
C ALA A 38 -1.83 18.43 14.69
N GLY A 39 -2.57 18.66 15.78
CA GLY A 39 -2.18 19.60 16.83
C GLY A 39 -3.38 20.20 17.56
N VAL A 40 -3.11 21.04 18.56
CA VAL A 40 -4.13 21.64 19.43
C VAL A 40 -5.21 22.36 18.62
N TYR A 41 -6.45 22.37 19.12
CA TYR A 41 -7.54 23.11 18.48
C TYR A 41 -7.20 24.60 18.32
N ARG A 42 -7.74 25.22 17.25
CA ARG A 42 -7.60 26.66 16.94
C ARG A 42 -6.20 27.20 16.59
N THR A 43 -5.19 26.35 16.45
CA THR A 43 -3.81 26.72 16.07
C THR A 43 -3.57 26.94 14.57
N GLY A 44 -4.63 27.11 13.76
CA GLY A 44 -4.51 27.41 12.32
C GLY A 44 -4.14 26.25 11.38
N LYS A 45 -4.39 24.98 11.76
CA LYS A 45 -4.12 23.79 10.92
C LYS A 45 -4.76 23.86 9.53
N SER A 46 -6.08 24.07 9.47
CA SER A 46 -6.83 24.14 8.21
C SER A 46 -6.36 25.30 7.33
N TYR A 47 -5.88 26.41 7.92
CA TYR A 47 -5.28 27.51 7.16
C TYR A 47 -3.99 27.04 6.47
N ILE A 48 -3.08 26.39 7.19
CA ILE A 48 -1.84 25.86 6.61
C ILE A 48 -2.15 24.87 5.48
N LEU A 49 -3.12 23.97 5.68
CA LEU A 49 -3.54 23.03 4.65
C LEU A 49 -4.09 23.70 3.40
N ASN A 50 -4.89 24.77 3.55
CA ASN A 50 -5.37 25.56 2.41
C ASN A 50 -4.21 26.24 1.66
N GLN A 51 -3.19 26.73 2.36
CA GLN A 51 -1.98 27.28 1.74
C GLN A 51 -1.18 26.21 0.97
N LEU A 52 -1.07 25.00 1.53
CA LEU A 52 -0.44 23.86 0.85
C LEU A 52 -1.20 23.49 -0.43
N ALA A 53 -2.53 23.41 -0.35
CA ALA A 53 -3.41 23.16 -1.49
C ALA A 53 -3.41 24.27 -2.54
N GLY A 54 -2.86 25.46 -2.22
CA GLY A 54 -2.82 26.61 -3.12
C GLY A 54 -4.18 27.28 -3.30
N THR A 55 -5.08 27.17 -2.32
CA THR A 55 -6.44 27.75 -2.36
C THR A 55 -6.59 28.89 -1.37
N THR A 56 -7.24 29.97 -1.80
CA THR A 56 -7.70 31.07 -0.95
C THR A 56 -9.23 31.07 -0.88
N GLY A 57 -9.80 30.93 0.31
CA GLY A 57 -11.25 31.03 0.55
C GLY A 57 -12.12 29.82 0.17
N SER A 58 -11.64 28.87 -0.63
CA SER A 58 -12.37 27.66 -1.04
C SER A 58 -11.63 26.37 -0.65
N GLY A 59 -11.78 25.94 0.60
CA GLY A 59 -11.05 24.78 1.10
C GLY A 59 -11.57 24.16 2.39
N PHE A 60 -10.67 23.68 3.26
CA PHE A 60 -11.03 23.24 4.61
C PHE A 60 -11.63 24.43 5.35
N GLY A 61 -12.73 24.19 6.06
CA GLY A 61 -13.46 25.24 6.74
C GLY A 61 -12.65 25.87 7.87
N VAL A 62 -12.12 27.08 7.66
CA VAL A 62 -11.44 27.85 8.71
C VAL A 62 -12.50 28.51 9.61
N GLY A 63 -12.34 28.41 10.93
CA GLY A 63 -13.34 28.87 11.89
C GLY A 63 -12.81 29.82 12.94
N ASN A 64 -13.65 30.79 13.31
CA ASN A 64 -13.33 31.84 14.27
C ASN A 64 -14.16 31.75 15.56
N SER A 65 -15.03 30.74 15.70
CA SER A 65 -15.89 30.56 16.89
C SER A 65 -15.19 29.76 17.99
N VAL A 66 -15.81 29.52 19.15
CA VAL A 66 -15.22 28.65 20.19
C VAL A 66 -15.39 27.14 19.89
N GLN A 67 -16.28 26.77 18.97
CA GLN A 67 -16.57 25.36 18.65
C GLN A 67 -15.59 24.79 17.61
N ALA A 68 -15.06 23.59 17.86
CA ALA A 68 -14.24 22.87 16.88
C ALA A 68 -15.03 22.65 15.58
N LYS A 69 -14.48 23.09 14.43
CA LYS A 69 -15.11 22.91 13.11
C LYS A 69 -14.83 21.53 12.51
N THR A 70 -13.59 21.06 12.65
CA THR A 70 -13.15 19.76 12.14
C THR A 70 -13.44 18.69 13.20
N LYS A 71 -14.30 17.72 12.87
CA LYS A 71 -14.60 16.55 13.71
C LYS A 71 -14.08 15.28 13.03
N GLY A 72 -13.26 14.50 13.72
CA GLY A 72 -12.56 13.36 13.13
C GLY A 72 -11.41 13.76 12.18
N ILE A 73 -11.25 13.03 11.08
CA ILE A 73 -10.21 13.26 10.04
C ILE A 73 -10.91 13.59 8.72
N TRP A 74 -10.39 14.57 7.98
CA TRP A 74 -10.95 15.06 6.73
C TRP A 74 -9.91 15.04 5.62
N LEU A 75 -10.33 14.63 4.43
CA LEU A 75 -9.56 14.66 3.19
C LEU A 75 -9.76 16.00 2.46
N TRP A 76 -8.70 16.47 1.84
CA TRP A 76 -8.83 17.50 0.81
C TRP A 76 -9.56 16.93 -0.41
N GLY A 77 -10.44 17.75 -0.99
CA GLY A 77 -11.44 17.31 -1.97
C GLY A 77 -10.95 16.88 -3.34
N ALA A 78 -9.68 17.13 -3.66
CA ALA A 78 -9.07 16.72 -4.91
C ALA A 78 -7.61 16.37 -4.66
N PRO A 79 -7.08 15.23 -5.14
CA PRO A 79 -5.68 14.90 -4.92
C PRO A 79 -4.78 15.93 -5.59
N LEU A 80 -3.72 16.36 -4.91
CA LEU A 80 -2.74 17.25 -5.51
C LEU A 80 -1.82 16.42 -6.41
N ARG A 81 -1.69 16.84 -7.67
CA ARG A 81 -0.76 16.22 -8.61
C ARG A 81 0.59 16.92 -8.51
N LEU A 82 1.59 16.19 -8.05
CA LEU A 82 2.96 16.67 -8.01
C LEU A 82 3.62 16.49 -9.38
N ALA A 83 4.71 17.23 -9.63
CA ALA A 83 5.53 16.98 -10.80
C ALA A 83 6.05 15.53 -10.75
N PRO A 84 5.98 14.78 -11.85
CA PRO A 84 6.40 13.38 -11.87
C PRO A 84 7.92 13.30 -11.71
N THR A 85 8.37 12.92 -10.51
CA THR A 85 9.77 12.61 -10.22
C THR A 85 9.88 11.13 -9.79
N PRO A 86 11.03 10.47 -10.04
CA PRO A 86 11.23 9.09 -9.61
C PRO A 86 10.99 8.94 -8.10
N GLY A 87 10.10 8.02 -7.73
CA GLY A 87 9.77 7.75 -6.33
C GLY A 87 8.74 8.69 -5.68
N ALA A 88 8.24 9.70 -6.40
CA ALA A 88 7.12 10.52 -5.92
C ALA A 88 5.76 9.80 -6.09
N PRO A 89 4.77 10.11 -5.22
CA PRO A 89 3.42 9.59 -5.38
C PRO A 89 2.74 10.23 -6.59
N GLN A 90 1.87 9.47 -7.26
CA GLN A 90 1.05 10.00 -8.35
C GLN A 90 -0.01 11.00 -7.83
N ASN A 91 -0.45 10.80 -6.58
CA ASN A 91 -1.45 11.65 -5.93
C ASN A 91 -0.98 11.99 -4.51
N LEU A 92 -1.00 13.28 -4.14
CA LEU A 92 -0.77 13.71 -2.77
C LEU A 92 -2.11 14.08 -2.11
N LEU A 93 -2.45 13.36 -1.05
CA LEU A 93 -3.63 13.59 -0.23
C LEU A 93 -3.26 14.43 0.98
N LEU A 94 -4.11 15.39 1.32
CA LEU A 94 -3.97 16.20 2.53
C LEU A 94 -5.04 15.79 3.55
N LEU A 95 -4.63 15.57 4.80
CA LEU A 95 -5.50 15.24 5.92
C LEU A 95 -5.51 16.39 6.94
N ASP A 96 -6.70 16.94 7.21
CA ASP A 96 -6.96 17.81 8.35
C ASP A 96 -7.54 16.98 9.50
N THR A 97 -7.01 17.15 10.70
CA THR A 97 -7.51 16.45 11.88
C THR A 97 -8.29 17.38 12.80
N GLU A 98 -9.21 16.79 13.56
CA GLU A 98 -9.76 17.42 14.75
C GLU A 98 -8.63 17.95 15.65
N GLY A 99 -8.89 19.10 16.27
CA GLY A 99 -7.93 19.69 17.19
C GLY A 99 -7.93 18.99 18.54
N LEU A 100 -6.75 18.64 19.02
CA LEU A 100 -6.56 18.07 20.36
C LEU A 100 -7.03 19.05 21.43
N GLN A 101 -7.48 18.55 22.58
CA GLN A 101 -7.91 19.29 23.76
C GLN A 101 -9.18 20.14 23.57
N SER A 102 -10.09 19.70 22.69
CA SER A 102 -11.37 20.40 22.54
C SER A 102 -12.29 20.13 23.74
N ILE A 103 -12.98 21.16 24.24
CA ILE A 103 -13.81 21.15 25.47
C ILE A 103 -14.88 20.02 25.49
N ALA A 104 -15.26 19.49 24.33
CA ALA A 104 -16.38 18.57 24.18
C ALA A 104 -15.98 17.08 24.12
N GLN A 105 -14.70 16.72 24.29
CA GLN A 105 -14.22 15.35 24.05
C GLN A 105 -13.39 14.77 25.20
N THR A 106 -13.32 13.44 25.26
CA THR A 106 -12.48 12.71 26.23
C THR A 106 -11.05 12.59 25.73
N GLU A 107 -10.07 12.56 26.64
CA GLU A 107 -8.64 12.38 26.30
C GLU A 107 -8.38 11.15 25.41
N GLY A 108 -9.19 10.10 25.58
CA GLY A 108 -9.11 8.89 24.77
C GLY A 108 -9.55 9.05 23.31
N HIS A 109 -10.41 10.01 22.96
CA HIS A 109 -10.80 10.28 21.57
C HIS A 109 -9.69 11.00 20.80
N ASP A 110 -9.12 12.03 21.41
CA ASP A 110 -8.05 12.85 20.80
C ASP A 110 -6.82 11.99 20.51
N ALA A 111 -6.45 11.10 21.44
CA ALA A 111 -5.38 10.13 21.23
C ALA A 111 -5.64 9.23 20.01
N LYS A 112 -6.86 8.73 19.82
CA LYS A 112 -7.21 7.86 18.68
C LYS A 112 -7.05 8.57 17.34
N ILE A 113 -7.56 9.81 17.24
CA ILE A 113 -7.43 10.63 16.03
C ILE A 113 -5.96 10.95 15.74
N PHE A 114 -5.20 11.29 16.77
CA PHE A 114 -3.76 11.56 16.65
C PHE A 114 -2.98 10.34 16.15
N CYS A 115 -3.27 9.16 16.72
CA CYS A 115 -2.68 7.89 16.29
C CYS A 115 -2.98 7.59 14.81
N LEU A 116 -4.26 7.67 14.41
CA LEU A 116 -4.67 7.47 13.03
C LEU A 116 -3.96 8.42 12.05
N ALA A 117 -3.82 9.69 12.44
CA ALA A 117 -3.15 10.68 11.61
C ALA A 117 -1.68 10.33 11.34
N ILE A 118 -0.96 9.83 12.35
CA ILE A 118 0.43 9.36 12.19
C ILE A 118 0.48 8.11 11.30
N LEU A 119 -0.35 7.11 11.60
CA LEU A 119 -0.30 5.81 10.93
C LEU A 119 -0.70 5.89 9.45
N LEU A 120 -1.62 6.78 9.09
CA LEU A 120 -2.08 6.99 7.72
C LEU A 120 -1.13 7.88 6.90
N ALA A 121 -0.29 8.70 7.56
CA ALA A 121 0.57 9.67 6.89
C ALA A 121 1.82 9.05 6.24
N SER A 122 2.28 9.65 5.15
CA SER A 122 3.65 9.58 4.64
C SER A 122 4.51 10.71 5.21
N ALA A 123 3.90 11.87 5.46
CA ALA A 123 4.49 13.01 6.14
C ALA A 123 3.49 13.56 7.17
N PHE A 124 3.96 13.77 8.40
CA PHE A 124 3.16 14.20 9.52
C PHE A 124 3.67 15.56 10.01
N VAL A 125 2.77 16.53 10.06
CA VAL A 125 3.04 17.87 10.56
C VAL A 125 2.38 18.03 11.91
N TYR A 126 3.18 18.20 12.95
CA TYR A 126 2.68 18.55 14.27
C TYR A 126 2.68 20.07 14.42
N ASN A 127 1.50 20.67 14.44
CA ASN A 127 1.29 22.12 14.49
C ASN A 127 1.00 22.56 15.93
N SER A 128 1.94 23.29 16.53
CA SER A 128 1.80 23.89 17.87
C SER A 128 2.05 25.38 17.81
N GLU A 129 1.44 26.13 18.71
CA GLU A 129 1.82 27.52 18.97
C GLU A 129 3.00 27.56 19.94
N LYS A 130 3.85 28.57 19.83
CA LYS A 130 4.85 28.80 20.87
C LYS A 130 6.19 28.17 20.52
N ALA A 131 7.11 28.26 21.47
CA ALA A 131 8.33 27.46 21.51
C ALA A 131 8.02 26.04 22.01
N ILE A 132 8.94 25.09 21.75
CA ILE A 132 8.82 23.72 22.25
C ILE A 132 9.12 23.75 23.75
N ASN A 133 8.10 23.44 24.56
CA ASN A 133 8.22 23.32 26.01
C ASN A 133 7.81 21.91 26.47
N ASN A 134 7.94 21.65 27.78
CA ASN A 134 7.61 20.36 28.35
C ASN A 134 6.14 19.96 28.11
N ALA A 135 5.19 20.90 28.20
CA ALA A 135 3.79 20.62 27.91
C ALA A 135 3.56 20.18 26.44
N ALA A 136 4.28 20.77 25.49
CA ALA A 136 4.22 20.36 24.09
C ALA A 136 4.82 18.95 23.87
N ILE A 137 5.83 18.57 24.66
CA ILE A 137 6.37 17.19 24.67
C ILE A 137 5.35 16.23 25.28
N ASP A 138 4.71 16.59 26.39
CA ASP A 138 3.70 15.75 27.05
C ASP A 138 2.51 15.45 26.12
N GLN A 139 2.13 16.40 25.26
CA GLN A 139 1.11 16.21 24.23
C GLN A 139 1.47 15.13 23.19
N LEU A 140 2.77 14.82 23.03
CA LEU A 140 3.26 13.77 22.15
C LEU A 140 3.51 12.44 22.88
N SER A 141 3.13 12.32 24.15
CA SER A 141 3.28 11.08 24.95
C SER A 141 2.66 9.85 24.28
N LEU A 142 1.64 10.02 23.43
CA LEU A 142 1.08 8.92 22.65
C LEU A 142 2.13 8.23 21.76
N VAL A 143 3.11 8.96 21.25
CA VAL A 143 4.22 8.41 20.47
C VAL A 143 5.04 7.42 21.31
N ALA A 144 5.25 7.72 22.59
CA ALA A 144 5.89 6.80 23.53
C ALA A 144 5.05 5.54 23.75
N GLN A 145 3.73 5.70 23.93
CA GLN A 145 2.81 4.58 24.11
C GLN A 145 2.77 3.65 22.89
N LEU A 146 2.82 4.21 21.67
CA LEU A 146 2.95 3.43 20.43
C LEU A 146 4.23 2.59 20.44
N THR A 147 5.35 3.17 20.86
CA THR A 147 6.64 2.46 20.95
C THR A 147 6.57 1.30 21.94
N GLN A 148 6.00 1.52 23.13
CA GLN A 148 5.94 0.50 24.19
C GLN A 148 5.05 -0.68 23.80
N ARG A 149 3.86 -0.43 23.26
CA ARG A 149 2.92 -1.52 22.96
C ARG A 149 3.34 -2.37 21.78
N ILE A 150 4.00 -1.77 20.79
CA ILE A 150 4.51 -2.56 19.66
C ILE A 150 5.69 -3.45 20.12
N ARG A 151 6.51 -3.00 21.08
CA ARG A 151 7.54 -3.86 21.70
C ARG A 151 6.95 -5.05 22.45
N VAL A 152 5.89 -4.85 23.24
CA VAL A 152 5.25 -5.92 24.05
C VAL A 152 4.64 -7.03 23.18
N HIS A 153 4.08 -6.71 22.01
CA HIS A 153 3.57 -7.73 21.08
C HIS A 153 4.65 -8.44 20.26
N ALA A 154 5.87 -7.88 20.18
CA ALA A 154 7.00 -8.55 19.55
C ALA A 154 7.55 -9.71 20.40
N GLU A 155 7.30 -9.71 21.71
CA GLU A 155 7.70 -10.82 22.61
C GLU A 155 6.73 -12.02 22.53
N GLY A 156 5.58 -11.87 21.85
CA GLY A 156 4.51 -12.86 21.77
C GLY A 156 4.47 -13.76 20.53
N GLU A 157 5.32 -13.55 19.51
CA GLU A 157 5.39 -14.41 18.32
C GLU A 157 6.85 -14.63 17.93
N ALA A 158 7.25 -15.90 17.84
CA ALA A 158 8.62 -16.38 17.56
C ALA A 158 9.23 -15.89 16.21
N ALA A 159 8.54 -15.02 15.47
CA ALA A 159 9.04 -14.36 14.27
C ALA A 159 9.92 -13.12 14.54
N ALA A 160 9.80 -12.49 15.72
CA ALA A 160 10.50 -11.23 16.02
C ALA A 160 11.97 -11.38 16.44
N ALA A 161 12.46 -12.59 16.74
CA ALA A 161 13.88 -12.82 17.00
C ALA A 161 14.79 -12.45 15.79
N ARG A 162 14.20 -12.18 14.62
CA ARG A 162 14.90 -11.70 13.42
C ARG A 162 14.67 -10.20 13.10
N ALA A 163 13.84 -9.47 13.86
CA ALA A 163 13.46 -8.09 13.54
C ALA A 163 13.58 -7.11 14.75
N GLY A 164 14.82 -6.75 15.10
CA GLY A 164 15.28 -5.38 15.41
C GLY A 164 14.60 -4.44 16.43
N GLY A 165 13.60 -4.83 17.24
CA GLY A 165 13.01 -3.95 18.26
C GLY A 165 12.32 -2.68 17.70
N ALA A 166 12.33 -1.55 18.42
CA ALA A 166 11.68 -0.30 17.97
C ALA A 166 12.28 0.29 16.69
N ASP A 167 13.53 -0.02 16.36
CA ASP A 167 14.19 0.44 15.15
C ASP A 167 13.57 -0.20 13.90
N ALA A 168 13.01 -1.42 14.03
CA ALA A 168 12.25 -2.08 12.98
C ALA A 168 10.91 -1.38 12.67
N LEU A 169 10.45 -0.48 13.55
CA LEU A 169 9.20 0.26 13.37
C LEU A 169 9.39 1.61 12.70
N ALA A 170 10.57 2.20 12.83
CA ALA A 170 10.90 3.50 12.26
C ALA A 170 10.57 3.58 10.76
N GLN A 171 10.74 2.47 10.03
CA GLN A 171 10.43 2.39 8.60
C GLN A 171 8.94 2.61 8.25
N PHE A 172 8.02 2.47 9.20
CA PHE A 172 6.59 2.66 8.98
C PHE A 172 6.09 4.04 9.39
N PHE A 173 6.92 4.80 10.13
CA PHE A 173 6.57 6.12 10.61
C PHE A 173 6.81 7.17 9.52
N PRO A 174 5.94 8.19 9.44
CA PRO A 174 6.06 9.23 8.44
C PRO A 174 7.27 10.12 8.70
N ARG A 175 7.66 10.91 7.70
CA ARG A 175 8.53 12.07 7.93
C ARG A 175 7.85 13.03 8.90
N PHE A 176 8.55 13.54 9.89
CA PHE A 176 8.00 14.42 10.91
C PHE A 176 8.41 15.87 10.68
N THR A 177 7.45 16.79 10.73
CA THR A 177 7.73 18.22 10.76
C THR A 177 7.04 18.87 11.95
N TRP A 178 7.82 19.42 12.88
CA TRP A 178 7.27 20.27 13.93
C TRP A 178 7.08 21.68 13.38
N LEU A 179 5.83 22.12 13.24
CA LEU A 179 5.48 23.46 12.79
C LEU A 179 5.15 24.33 14.01
N LEU A 180 6.04 25.26 14.32
CA LEU A 180 5.87 26.23 15.40
C LEU A 180 5.19 27.49 14.86
N ARG A 181 4.02 27.80 15.39
CA ARG A 181 3.23 28.99 15.07
C ARG A 181 3.49 30.09 16.08
N ASP A 182 3.43 31.33 15.62
CA ASP A 182 3.63 32.54 16.43
C ASP A 182 4.92 32.49 17.24
N PHE A 183 5.99 31.99 16.61
CA PHE A 183 7.31 31.88 17.22
C PHE A 183 7.96 33.27 17.32
N GLN A 184 8.42 33.63 18.52
CA GLN A 184 8.93 34.98 18.84
C GLN A 184 10.34 34.97 19.42
N LEU A 185 10.96 33.78 19.58
CA LEU A 185 12.30 33.69 20.14
C LEU A 185 13.36 33.85 19.06
N GLU A 186 14.49 34.43 19.42
CA GLU A 186 15.68 34.36 18.59
C GLU A 186 16.28 32.96 18.70
N LEU A 187 16.55 32.35 17.55
CA LEU A 187 17.18 31.03 17.49
C LEU A 187 18.69 31.21 17.63
N LEU A 188 19.15 31.32 18.87
CA LEU A 188 20.56 31.39 19.24
C LEU A 188 20.93 30.20 20.14
N ASP A 189 22.15 29.72 20.03
CA ASP A 189 22.70 28.72 20.96
C ASP A 189 23.25 29.36 22.25
N GLY A 190 23.85 28.55 23.12
CA GLY A 190 24.41 29.02 24.40
C GLY A 190 25.57 30.00 24.27
N ASP A 191 26.22 30.05 23.10
CA ASP A 191 27.33 30.93 22.78
C ASP A 191 26.86 32.16 21.96
N GLY A 192 25.55 32.28 21.70
CA GLY A 192 24.96 33.36 20.93
C GLY A 192 25.06 33.20 19.42
N ALA A 193 25.46 32.03 18.91
CA ALA A 193 25.52 31.76 17.48
C ALA A 193 24.13 31.37 16.93
N ALA A 194 23.89 31.71 15.65
CA ALA A 194 22.61 31.44 15.00
C ALA A 194 22.33 29.93 14.89
N LEU A 195 21.17 29.52 15.38
CA LEU A 195 20.68 28.14 15.39
C LEU A 195 19.62 27.97 14.29
N THR A 196 19.68 26.86 13.55
CA THR A 196 18.60 26.52 12.62
C THR A 196 17.38 25.98 13.40
N PRO A 197 16.15 26.13 12.88
CA PRO A 197 14.98 25.51 13.50
C PRO A 197 15.13 23.99 13.69
N ASP A 198 15.79 23.31 12.74
CA ASP A 198 16.06 21.87 12.83
C ASP A 198 17.02 21.55 13.99
N ALA A 199 18.08 22.35 14.18
CA ALA A 199 19.00 22.20 15.31
C ALA A 199 18.33 22.52 16.67
N TYR A 200 17.42 23.49 16.68
CA TYR A 200 16.57 23.78 17.85
C TYR A 200 15.72 22.57 18.25
N LEU A 201 15.07 21.92 17.29
CA LEU A 201 14.31 20.69 17.55
C LEU A 201 15.20 19.59 18.13
N GLU A 202 16.37 19.33 17.55
CA GLU A 202 17.28 18.30 18.06
C GLU A 202 17.76 18.57 19.49
N SER A 203 17.94 19.85 19.86
CA SER A 203 18.24 20.26 21.23
C SER A 203 17.07 19.97 22.18
N CYS A 204 15.84 20.34 21.80
CA CYS A 204 14.63 20.08 22.60
C CYS A 204 14.32 18.58 22.81
N LEU A 205 14.78 17.72 21.90
CA LEU A 205 14.64 16.27 21.98
C LEU A 205 15.80 15.58 22.75
N GLN A 206 16.76 16.33 23.30
CA GLN A 206 17.75 15.74 24.20
C GLN A 206 17.11 15.39 25.56
N PRO A 207 17.55 14.30 26.22
CA PRO A 207 17.05 13.94 27.53
C PRO A 207 17.28 15.08 28.54
N ALA A 208 16.22 15.45 29.26
CA ALA A 208 16.32 16.37 30.38
C ALA A 208 17.01 15.68 31.57
N LYS A 209 17.82 16.44 32.30
CA LYS A 209 18.46 15.96 33.53
C LYS A 209 17.43 15.80 34.65
N GLY A 210 17.57 14.76 35.45
CA GLY A 210 16.73 14.48 36.61
C GLY A 210 16.15 13.07 36.58
N THR A 211 15.64 12.63 37.72
CA THR A 211 15.18 11.26 37.95
C THR A 211 13.72 11.17 38.40
N SER A 212 12.98 12.29 38.39
CA SER A 212 11.56 12.26 38.73
C SER A 212 10.76 11.50 37.67
N ALA A 213 9.64 10.90 38.09
CA ALA A 213 8.76 10.14 37.19
C ALA A 213 8.33 10.97 35.96
N ALA A 214 7.98 12.24 36.18
CA ALA A 214 7.61 13.15 35.09
C ALA A 214 8.76 13.38 34.08
N ILE A 215 9.99 13.53 34.56
CA ILE A 215 11.17 13.68 33.69
C ILE A 215 11.42 12.38 32.92
N GLN A 216 11.26 11.22 33.56
CA GLN A 216 11.41 9.93 32.90
C GLN A 216 10.37 9.72 31.79
N GLU A 217 9.10 10.09 32.02
CA GLU A 217 8.02 10.01 31.03
C GLU A 217 8.28 10.94 29.83
N GLN A 218 8.71 12.18 30.10
CA GLN A 218 9.09 13.11 29.06
C GLN A 218 10.31 12.63 28.27
N ASN A 219 11.32 12.07 28.94
CA ASN A 219 12.48 11.49 28.28
C ASN A 219 12.13 10.25 27.45
N ALA A 220 11.16 9.43 27.90
CA ALA A 220 10.62 8.34 27.11
C ALA A 220 9.94 8.86 25.84
N THR A 221 9.21 9.98 25.93
CA THR A 221 8.59 10.64 24.77
C THR A 221 9.63 11.19 23.80
N ARG A 222 10.65 11.90 24.30
CA ARG A 222 11.77 12.39 23.47
C ARG A 222 12.50 11.25 22.76
N ALA A 223 12.78 10.16 23.47
CA ALA A 223 13.41 8.97 22.91
C ALA A 223 12.52 8.32 21.82
N ALA A 224 11.22 8.17 22.09
CA ALA A 224 10.27 7.62 21.13
C ALA A 224 10.18 8.44 19.85
N ILE A 225 10.13 9.78 19.95
CA ILE A 225 10.15 10.67 18.79
C ILE A 225 11.43 10.45 17.97
N ARG A 226 12.60 10.40 18.63
CA ARG A 226 13.89 10.24 17.96
C ARG A 226 14.07 8.88 17.28
N THR A 227 13.54 7.82 17.90
CA THR A 227 13.60 6.45 17.37
C THR A 227 12.63 6.24 16.22
N LEU A 228 11.38 6.68 16.37
CA LEU A 228 10.33 6.40 15.38
C LEU A 228 10.39 7.36 14.19
N PHE A 229 10.61 8.65 14.43
CA PHE A 229 10.71 9.66 13.38
C PHE A 229 12.18 9.91 13.03
N THR A 230 12.74 9.02 12.22
CA THR A 230 14.13 9.09 11.75
C THR A 230 14.38 10.29 10.86
N GLU A 231 13.43 10.59 9.96
CA GLU A 231 13.38 11.84 9.20
C GLU A 231 12.51 12.85 9.95
N ARG A 232 13.13 13.82 10.61
CA ARG A 232 12.44 14.88 11.35
C ARG A 232 13.01 16.26 11.05
N SER A 233 12.14 17.27 11.10
CA SER A 233 12.49 18.66 10.83
C SER A 233 11.59 19.62 11.59
N CYS A 234 11.95 20.90 11.62
CA CYS A 234 11.21 21.96 12.29
C CYS A 234 11.11 23.19 11.40
N ILE A 235 9.99 23.89 11.50
CA ILE A 235 9.77 25.19 10.86
C ILE A 235 9.17 26.12 11.91
N ALA A 236 9.81 27.26 12.11
CA ALA A 236 9.31 28.32 12.99
C ALA A 236 8.70 29.43 12.14
N LEU A 237 7.41 29.70 12.34
CA LEU A 237 6.68 30.77 11.68
C LEU A 237 6.43 31.90 12.67
N PRO A 238 6.80 33.16 12.35
CA PRO A 238 6.39 34.30 13.15
C PRO A 238 4.88 34.51 13.05
N HIS A 239 4.35 35.42 13.88
CA HIS A 239 2.92 35.73 13.82
C HIS A 239 2.56 36.35 12.45
N PRO A 240 1.47 35.93 11.77
CA PRO A 240 1.21 36.26 10.36
C PRO A 240 1.10 37.75 10.04
N THR A 241 0.70 38.57 11.01
CA THR A 241 0.52 40.02 10.87
C THR A 241 1.58 40.84 11.62
N LEU A 242 2.61 40.19 12.19
CA LEU A 242 3.65 40.90 12.93
C LEU A 242 4.42 41.83 11.99
N GLY A 243 4.56 43.09 12.38
CA GLY A 243 5.27 44.10 11.58
C GLY A 243 4.53 44.55 10.32
N THR A 244 3.26 44.17 10.13
CA THR A 244 2.42 44.66 9.02
C THR A 244 1.46 45.75 9.48
N ALA A 245 0.87 46.49 8.52
CA ALA A 245 -0.14 47.51 8.80
C ALA A 245 -1.54 46.92 9.09
N LEU A 246 -1.68 45.59 9.12
CA LEU A 246 -2.97 44.93 9.31
C LEU A 246 -3.44 45.06 10.77
N PRO A 247 -4.73 45.34 11.02
CA PRO A 247 -5.26 45.36 12.37
C PRO A 247 -5.29 43.94 12.96
N PRO A 248 -5.32 43.79 14.30
CA PRO A 248 -5.45 42.47 14.94
C PRO A 248 -6.68 41.66 14.47
N SER A 249 -7.75 42.35 14.04
CA SER A 249 -8.95 41.72 13.48
C SER A 249 -8.71 41.00 12.15
N ALA A 250 -7.62 41.30 11.43
CA ALA A 250 -7.26 40.66 10.17
C ALA A 250 -7.05 39.15 10.31
N LEU A 251 -6.68 38.66 11.49
CA LEU A 251 -6.57 37.21 11.77
C LEU A 251 -7.89 36.47 11.52
N LYS A 252 -9.04 37.11 11.74
CA LYS A 252 -10.36 36.52 11.48
C LYS A 252 -10.67 36.37 9.99
N ALA A 253 -9.96 37.11 9.14
CA ALA A 253 -10.10 37.10 7.69
C ALA A 253 -8.79 36.69 7.00
N LEU A 254 -7.93 35.94 7.71
CA LEU A 254 -6.62 35.54 7.19
C LEU A 254 -6.75 34.68 5.92
N ASP A 255 -7.83 33.92 5.80
CA ASP A 255 -8.20 33.13 4.63
C ASP A 255 -8.52 33.97 3.38
N LYS A 256 -8.91 35.23 3.58
CA LYS A 256 -9.22 36.23 2.54
C LYS A 256 -8.12 37.27 2.36
N THR A 257 -7.11 37.25 3.22
CA THR A 257 -6.02 38.23 3.20
C THR A 257 -4.97 37.79 2.17
N PRO A 258 -4.60 38.64 1.19
CA PRO A 258 -3.55 38.33 0.23
C PRO A 258 -2.22 38.03 0.93
N LEU A 259 -1.47 37.03 0.46
CA LEU A 259 -0.18 36.67 1.04
C LEU A 259 0.80 37.86 1.05
N SER A 260 0.74 38.74 0.05
CA SER A 260 1.56 39.96 -0.03
C SER A 260 1.31 40.97 1.10
N ALA A 261 0.17 40.89 1.80
CA ALA A 261 -0.15 41.75 2.93
C ALA A 261 0.29 41.16 4.29
N LEU A 262 0.74 39.90 4.29
CA LEU A 262 1.21 39.20 5.49
C LEU A 262 2.70 39.46 5.70
N ASN A 263 3.17 39.09 6.90
CA ASN A 263 4.58 39.11 7.25
C ASN A 263 5.39 38.28 6.22
N ALA A 264 6.45 38.86 5.66
CA ALA A 264 7.24 38.22 4.60
C ALA A 264 7.93 36.93 5.06
N ASP A 265 8.42 36.89 6.29
CA ASP A 265 9.06 35.71 6.89
C ASP A 265 8.04 34.60 7.16
N PHE A 266 6.82 34.96 7.55
CA PHE A 266 5.70 34.02 7.64
C PHE A 266 5.41 33.38 6.27
N VAL A 267 5.29 34.18 5.22
CA VAL A 267 5.03 33.68 3.86
C VAL A 267 6.18 32.80 3.38
N SER A 268 7.43 33.23 3.59
CA SER A 268 8.63 32.48 3.26
C SER A 268 8.67 31.12 3.97
N GLY A 269 8.37 31.08 5.27
CA GLY A 269 8.30 29.84 6.04
C GLY A 269 7.19 28.89 5.58
N VAL A 270 6.02 29.40 5.20
CA VAL A 270 4.95 28.58 4.59
C VAL A 270 5.41 27.99 3.24
N GLN A 271 6.13 28.76 2.42
CA GLN A 271 6.70 28.24 1.17
C GLN A 271 7.79 27.19 1.44
N GLN A 272 8.61 27.38 2.47
CA GLN A 272 9.60 26.39 2.89
C GLN A 272 8.93 25.09 3.34
N LEU A 273 7.85 25.17 4.11
CA LEU A 273 7.03 24.01 4.50
C LEU A 273 6.49 23.28 3.27
N LYS A 274 5.88 24.02 2.34
CA LYS A 274 5.33 23.46 1.10
C LYS A 274 6.41 22.74 0.30
N ARG A 275 7.57 23.36 0.14
CA ARG A 275 8.72 22.78 -0.57
C ARG A 275 9.19 21.47 0.08
N ARG A 276 9.46 21.48 1.40
CA ARG A 276 9.93 20.30 2.14
C ARG A 276 8.97 19.11 2.07
N LEU A 277 7.67 19.40 2.12
CA LEU A 277 6.62 18.38 2.04
C LEU A 277 6.45 17.82 0.62
N PHE A 278 6.51 18.67 -0.41
CA PHE A 278 6.19 18.29 -1.78
C PHE A 278 7.40 17.67 -2.50
N GLU A 279 8.59 18.26 -2.37
CA GLU A 279 9.81 17.73 -3.00
C GLU A 279 10.25 16.40 -2.35
N GLY A 280 10.01 16.23 -1.05
CA GLY A 280 10.26 14.97 -0.35
C GLY A 280 9.00 14.12 -0.17
N ALA A 281 7.96 14.32 -0.99
CA ALA A 281 6.76 13.51 -0.94
C ALA A 281 7.08 12.07 -1.39
N ARG A 282 6.60 11.09 -0.61
CA ARG A 282 6.77 9.66 -0.91
C ARG A 282 5.41 8.95 -0.88
N PRO A 283 5.19 7.93 -1.72
CA PRO A 283 4.05 7.06 -1.58
C PRO A 283 3.97 6.49 -0.17
N LYS A 284 2.76 6.42 0.39
CA LYS A 284 2.53 5.63 1.59
C LYS A 284 2.80 4.18 1.23
N SER A 285 3.66 3.52 1.99
CA SER A 285 4.11 2.16 1.70
C SER A 285 4.22 1.32 2.97
N LEU A 286 4.27 0.01 2.77
CA LEU A 286 4.53 -0.96 3.83
C LEU A 286 6.03 -1.01 4.16
N GLY A 287 6.49 -0.06 4.98
CA GLY A 287 7.89 -0.02 5.39
C GLY A 287 8.83 0.35 4.23
N ALA A 288 10.13 0.23 4.47
CA ALA A 288 11.13 0.63 3.49
C ALA A 288 11.14 -0.34 2.30
N GLY A 289 10.77 0.17 1.11
CA GLY A 289 10.77 -0.61 -0.13
C GLY A 289 9.55 -1.50 -0.35
N GLY A 290 8.55 -1.45 0.54
CA GLY A 290 7.30 -2.18 0.36
C GLY A 290 6.38 -1.56 -0.71
N PRO A 291 5.29 -2.26 -1.07
CA PRO A 291 4.34 -1.78 -2.07
C PRO A 291 3.75 -0.42 -1.71
N ALA A 292 3.66 0.45 -2.70
CA ALA A 292 3.01 1.75 -2.57
C ALA A 292 1.49 1.59 -2.58
N LEU A 293 0.82 2.30 -1.68
CA LEU A 293 -0.64 2.28 -1.61
C LEU A 293 -1.30 3.06 -2.73
N THR A 294 -2.49 2.59 -3.07
CA THR A 294 -3.49 3.31 -3.86
C THR A 294 -4.56 3.90 -2.94
N GLY A 295 -5.49 4.70 -3.48
CA GLY A 295 -6.63 5.19 -2.71
C GLY A 295 -7.47 4.06 -2.08
N ARG A 296 -7.64 2.95 -2.81
CA ARG A 296 -8.35 1.76 -2.33
C ARG A 296 -7.66 1.08 -1.16
N THR A 297 -6.35 0.85 -1.25
CA THR A 297 -5.62 0.16 -0.18
C THR A 297 -5.44 1.06 1.05
N LEU A 298 -5.42 2.38 0.87
CA LEU A 298 -5.50 3.34 1.97
C LEU A 298 -6.86 3.26 2.71
N LEU A 299 -7.98 3.09 1.99
CA LEU A 299 -9.30 2.87 2.60
C LEU A 299 -9.33 1.61 3.46
N GLN A 300 -8.81 0.51 2.94
CA GLN A 300 -8.76 -0.76 3.67
C GLN A 300 -7.90 -0.62 4.93
N LEU A 301 -6.73 0.01 4.81
CA LEU A 301 -5.85 0.27 5.95
C LEU A 301 -6.54 1.12 7.02
N ALA A 302 -7.22 2.19 6.62
CA ALA A 302 -8.00 3.03 7.53
C ALA A 302 -9.12 2.25 8.22
N GLY A 303 -9.81 1.38 7.48
CA GLY A 303 -10.83 0.47 8.02
C GLY A 303 -10.27 -0.45 9.10
N SER A 304 -9.18 -1.16 8.80
CA SER A 304 -8.51 -2.05 9.76
C SER A 304 -8.04 -1.31 11.01
N TYR A 305 -7.52 -0.08 10.87
CA TYR A 305 -7.15 0.73 12.04
C TYR A 305 -8.37 1.17 12.87
N CYS A 306 -9.48 1.55 12.22
CA CYS A 306 -10.71 1.89 12.94
C CYS A 306 -11.25 0.68 13.72
N GLU A 307 -11.27 -0.50 13.11
CA GLU A 307 -11.70 -1.75 13.76
C GLU A 307 -10.85 -2.08 14.98
N ALA A 308 -9.52 -2.03 14.85
CA ALA A 308 -8.60 -2.26 15.95
C ALA A 308 -8.85 -1.29 17.12
N ILE A 309 -9.00 0.00 16.82
CA ILE A 309 -9.29 1.03 17.84
C ILE A 309 -10.65 0.81 18.51
N ASN A 310 -11.66 0.45 17.73
CA ASN A 310 -13.01 0.19 18.24
C ASN A 310 -13.05 -1.06 19.13
N ALA A 311 -12.15 -2.02 18.92
CA ALA A 311 -11.96 -3.19 19.78
C ALA A 311 -11.16 -2.88 21.07
N GLY A 312 -10.74 -1.63 21.28
CA GLY A 312 -9.95 -1.22 22.45
C GLY A 312 -8.45 -1.49 22.32
N ALA A 313 -7.99 -1.99 21.17
CA ALA A 313 -6.58 -2.15 20.87
C ALA A 313 -6.03 -0.85 20.25
N LEU A 314 -4.75 -0.54 20.47
CA LEU A 314 -4.08 0.39 19.55
C LEU A 314 -3.76 -0.38 18.25
N PRO A 315 -3.92 0.23 17.07
CA PRO A 315 -3.65 -0.47 15.83
C PRO A 315 -2.20 -0.92 15.78
N THR A 316 -1.95 -2.22 15.65
CA THR A 316 -0.62 -2.72 15.36
C THR A 316 -0.38 -2.64 13.86
N ILE A 317 0.71 -1.99 13.49
CA ILE A 317 1.06 -1.71 12.09
C ILE A 317 1.07 -3.02 11.28
N SER A 318 1.71 -4.08 11.79
CA SER A 318 1.85 -5.36 11.08
C SER A 318 0.53 -6.07 10.79
N THR A 319 -0.43 -6.09 11.72
CA THR A 319 -1.68 -6.85 11.56
C THR A 319 -2.62 -6.18 10.56
N ALA A 320 -2.82 -4.86 10.68
CA ALA A 320 -3.62 -4.09 9.73
C ALA A 320 -3.05 -4.22 8.31
N TRP A 321 -1.73 -4.24 8.19
CA TRP A 321 -1.09 -4.42 6.90
C TRP A 321 -1.23 -5.81 6.32
N SER A 322 -1.05 -6.85 7.14
CA SER A 322 -1.25 -8.23 6.70
C SER A 322 -2.69 -8.46 6.22
N ALA A 323 -3.66 -7.83 6.89
CA ALA A 323 -5.06 -7.84 6.47
C ALA A 323 -5.25 -7.18 5.09
N VAL A 324 -4.64 -6.00 4.86
CA VAL A 324 -4.69 -5.31 3.56
C VAL A 324 -4.03 -6.15 2.45
N ILE A 325 -2.86 -6.74 2.72
CA ILE A 325 -2.16 -7.60 1.75
C ILE A 325 -3.02 -8.81 1.36
N ASN A 326 -3.56 -9.53 2.35
CA ASN A 326 -4.40 -10.70 2.09
C ASN A 326 -5.64 -10.32 1.27
N LEU A 327 -6.30 -9.22 1.62
CA LEU A 327 -7.49 -8.74 0.89
C LEU A 327 -7.16 -8.39 -0.56
N GLU A 328 -6.06 -7.68 -0.83
CA GLU A 328 -5.66 -7.36 -2.20
C GLU A 328 -5.17 -8.58 -2.99
N CYS A 329 -4.42 -9.50 -2.37
CA CYS A 329 -3.99 -10.72 -3.03
C CYS A 329 -5.17 -11.65 -3.33
N GLN A 330 -6.18 -11.71 -2.43
CA GLN A 330 -7.41 -12.46 -2.68
C GLN A 330 -8.20 -11.84 -3.85
N ARG A 331 -8.35 -10.52 -3.88
CA ARG A 331 -9.00 -9.83 -5.01
C ARG A 331 -8.26 -10.09 -6.33
N ALA A 332 -6.93 -9.98 -6.32
CA ALA A 332 -6.11 -10.25 -7.49
C ALA A 332 -6.30 -11.69 -8.00
N LEU A 333 -6.37 -12.66 -7.07
CA LEU A 333 -6.67 -14.06 -7.38
C LEU A 333 -8.04 -14.20 -8.05
N ASP A 334 -9.08 -13.62 -7.45
CA ASP A 334 -10.45 -13.72 -7.96
C ASP A 334 -10.59 -13.12 -9.36
N GLU A 335 -9.98 -11.94 -9.60
CA GLU A 335 -9.99 -11.30 -10.93
C GLU A 335 -9.19 -12.07 -11.97
N ALA A 336 -8.01 -12.58 -11.62
CA ALA A 336 -7.18 -13.36 -12.53
C ALA A 336 -7.79 -14.73 -12.88
N ALA A 337 -8.42 -15.38 -11.90
CA ALA A 337 -9.16 -16.62 -12.12
C ALA A 337 -10.36 -16.38 -13.04
N ARG A 338 -11.11 -15.29 -12.81
CA ARG A 338 -12.21 -14.90 -13.69
C ARG A 338 -11.75 -14.61 -15.12
N LEU A 339 -10.63 -13.91 -15.31
CA LEU A 339 -10.05 -13.66 -16.63
C LEU A 339 -9.81 -14.98 -17.38
N TYR A 340 -9.26 -15.98 -16.69
CA TYR A 340 -9.03 -17.29 -17.28
C TYR A 340 -10.35 -18.00 -17.63
N VAL A 341 -11.29 -18.06 -16.68
CA VAL A 341 -12.58 -18.74 -16.85
C VAL A 341 -13.39 -18.13 -18.00
N ASP A 342 -13.47 -16.80 -18.06
CA ASP A 342 -14.19 -16.07 -19.10
C ASP A 342 -13.52 -16.29 -20.48
N GLY A 343 -12.19 -16.26 -20.54
CA GLY A 343 -11.42 -16.55 -21.75
C GLY A 343 -11.57 -17.99 -22.23
N ALA A 344 -11.45 -18.96 -21.33
CA ALA A 344 -11.64 -20.38 -21.62
C ALA A 344 -13.05 -20.66 -22.14
N SER A 345 -14.06 -20.06 -21.50
CA SER A 345 -15.45 -20.18 -21.91
C SER A 345 -15.77 -19.50 -23.24
N ALA A 346 -15.02 -18.46 -23.62
CA ALA A 346 -15.14 -17.82 -24.92
C ALA A 346 -14.51 -18.68 -26.03
N ALA A 347 -13.37 -19.31 -25.76
CA ALA A 347 -12.70 -20.21 -26.68
C ALA A 347 -13.57 -21.43 -27.05
N THR A 348 -14.40 -21.91 -26.12
CA THR A 348 -15.33 -23.03 -26.36
C THR A 348 -16.65 -22.63 -27.01
N ARG A 349 -16.99 -21.33 -27.02
CA ARG A 349 -18.21 -20.78 -27.64
C ARG A 349 -18.00 -20.22 -29.04
N SER A 350 -16.79 -20.31 -29.59
CA SER A 350 -16.48 -19.90 -30.97
C SER A 350 -17.37 -20.66 -31.96
N ALA A 351 -18.08 -19.92 -32.82
CA ALA A 351 -19.15 -20.44 -33.69
C ALA A 351 -18.70 -21.46 -34.77
N ASP A 352 -17.40 -21.59 -35.01
CA ASP A 352 -16.88 -22.34 -36.15
C ASP A 352 -16.52 -23.81 -35.87
N ALA A 353 -16.33 -24.22 -34.60
CA ALA A 353 -16.16 -25.60 -34.10
C ALA A 353 -15.53 -25.57 -32.69
N LEU A 354 -15.68 -26.66 -31.92
CA LEU A 354 -14.86 -26.88 -30.73
C LEU A 354 -13.37 -26.85 -31.10
N PRO A 355 -12.50 -26.25 -30.29
CA PRO A 355 -11.07 -26.28 -30.55
C PRO A 355 -10.53 -27.71 -30.49
N ASP A 356 -9.64 -28.04 -31.43
CA ASP A 356 -8.78 -29.22 -31.34
C ASP A 356 -7.77 -29.08 -30.18
N GLU A 357 -7.09 -30.19 -29.84
CA GLU A 357 -6.15 -30.23 -28.73
C GLU A 357 -4.98 -29.24 -28.87
N VAL A 358 -4.50 -29.02 -30.09
CA VAL A 358 -3.35 -28.15 -30.35
C VAL A 358 -3.74 -26.68 -30.15
N ARG A 359 -4.88 -26.29 -30.71
CA ARG A 359 -5.44 -24.94 -30.61
C ARG A 359 -5.84 -24.61 -29.18
N TRP A 360 -6.47 -25.56 -28.47
CA TRP A 360 -6.81 -25.38 -27.07
C TRP A 360 -5.57 -25.22 -26.20
N ASN A 361 -4.55 -26.06 -26.38
CA ASN A 361 -3.31 -25.94 -25.60
C ASN A 361 -2.60 -24.60 -25.83
N ALA A 362 -2.56 -24.10 -27.06
CA ALA A 362 -1.98 -22.79 -27.36
C ALA A 362 -2.75 -21.64 -26.67
N GLU A 363 -4.08 -21.68 -26.73
CA GLU A 363 -4.93 -20.66 -26.09
C GLU A 363 -4.89 -20.74 -24.56
N HIS A 364 -4.85 -21.95 -24.00
CA HIS A 364 -4.65 -22.18 -22.57
C HIS A 364 -3.36 -21.53 -22.06
N VAL A 365 -2.24 -21.73 -22.74
CA VAL A 365 -0.95 -21.12 -22.36
C VAL A 365 -1.06 -19.60 -22.39
N ARG A 366 -1.67 -19.04 -23.45
CA ARG A 366 -1.88 -17.60 -23.58
C ARG A 366 -2.73 -17.03 -22.44
N LEU A 367 -3.85 -17.69 -22.11
CA LEU A 367 -4.74 -17.29 -21.02
C LEU A 367 -4.07 -17.41 -19.65
N GLN A 368 -3.33 -18.50 -19.42
CA GLN A 368 -2.58 -18.69 -18.18
C GLN A 368 -1.54 -17.58 -17.98
N GLU A 369 -0.74 -17.28 -19.01
CA GLU A 369 0.25 -16.19 -18.95
C GLU A 369 -0.42 -14.82 -18.71
N ALA A 370 -1.56 -14.56 -19.37
CA ALA A 370 -2.32 -13.34 -19.19
C ALA A 370 -2.88 -13.23 -17.76
N SER A 371 -3.46 -14.29 -17.21
CA SER A 371 -4.00 -14.33 -15.84
C SER A 371 -2.92 -14.17 -14.79
N VAL A 372 -1.78 -14.86 -14.92
CA VAL A 372 -0.65 -14.72 -13.99
C VAL A 372 -0.07 -13.30 -14.04
N ARG A 373 0.06 -12.73 -15.25
CA ARG A 373 0.50 -11.33 -15.41
C ARG A 373 -0.49 -10.35 -14.78
N HIS A 374 -1.79 -10.56 -14.98
CA HIS A 374 -2.85 -9.75 -14.38
C HIS A 374 -2.81 -9.83 -12.85
N PHE A 375 -2.72 -11.05 -12.30
CA PHE A 375 -2.55 -11.28 -10.86
C PHE A 375 -1.37 -10.50 -10.31
N ARG A 376 -0.16 -10.67 -10.87
CA ARG A 376 1.06 -10.02 -10.41
C ARG A 376 1.01 -8.49 -10.53
N SER A 377 0.20 -7.95 -11.44
CA SER A 377 0.02 -6.50 -11.58
C SER A 377 -0.87 -5.89 -10.47
N LEU A 378 -1.71 -6.72 -9.85
CA LEU A 378 -2.67 -6.30 -8.81
C LEU A 378 -2.23 -6.71 -7.40
N ALA A 379 -1.61 -7.88 -7.26
CA ALA A 379 -1.08 -8.35 -6.00
C ALA A 379 -0.03 -7.35 -5.50
N MET A 380 -0.23 -6.82 -4.29
CA MET A 380 0.67 -5.83 -3.72
C MET A 380 2.02 -6.47 -3.38
N GLY A 381 2.99 -6.34 -4.28
CA GLY A 381 4.38 -6.75 -4.07
C GLY A 381 4.68 -8.23 -4.27
N SER A 382 5.85 -8.63 -3.78
CA SER A 382 6.29 -10.04 -3.67
C SER A 382 6.30 -10.45 -2.21
N GLY A 383 5.93 -11.69 -1.89
CA GLY A 383 5.92 -12.19 -0.52
C GLY A 383 5.07 -13.45 -0.34
N PRO A 384 5.13 -14.10 0.84
CA PRO A 384 4.55 -15.42 1.05
C PRO A 384 3.06 -15.52 0.74
N GLU A 385 2.29 -14.47 1.06
CA GLU A 385 0.86 -14.42 0.79
C GLU A 385 0.58 -14.32 -0.72
N ALA A 386 1.32 -13.47 -1.43
CA ALA A 386 1.20 -13.33 -2.88
C ALA A 386 1.61 -14.64 -3.58
N ASP A 387 2.69 -15.27 -3.15
CA ASP A 387 3.18 -16.54 -3.68
C ASP A 387 2.16 -17.67 -3.46
N ALA A 388 1.56 -17.74 -2.26
CA ALA A 388 0.52 -18.72 -1.95
C ALA A 388 -0.74 -18.52 -2.80
N LYS A 389 -1.17 -17.27 -3.01
CA LYS A 389 -2.33 -16.97 -3.86
C LYS A 389 -2.03 -17.19 -5.34
N GLU A 390 -0.81 -16.95 -5.80
CA GLU A 390 -0.39 -17.27 -7.18
C GLU A 390 -0.39 -18.80 -7.41
N ALA A 391 0.13 -19.57 -6.45
CA ALA A 391 0.07 -21.04 -6.52
C ALA A 391 -1.38 -21.54 -6.59
N LYS A 392 -2.28 -20.95 -5.78
CA LYS A 392 -3.71 -21.24 -5.82
C LYS A 392 -4.36 -20.86 -7.16
N LEU A 393 -3.94 -19.74 -7.77
CA LEU A 393 -4.41 -19.36 -9.11
C LEU A 393 -4.06 -20.45 -10.14
N LEU A 394 -2.82 -20.95 -10.10
CA LEU A 394 -2.36 -22.00 -11.01
C LEU A 394 -3.13 -23.31 -10.82
N GLU A 395 -3.46 -23.67 -9.58
CA GLU A 395 -4.31 -24.81 -9.27
C GLU A 395 -5.72 -24.66 -9.89
N LEU A 396 -6.35 -23.51 -9.70
CA LEU A 396 -7.66 -23.21 -10.28
C LEU A 396 -7.64 -23.25 -11.81
N ILE A 397 -6.61 -22.68 -12.43
CA ILE A 397 -6.40 -22.71 -13.89
C ILE A 397 -6.25 -24.16 -14.38
N GLY A 398 -5.48 -24.99 -13.67
CA GLY A 398 -5.30 -26.41 -13.99
C GLY A 398 -6.61 -27.19 -13.91
N ALA A 399 -7.39 -26.97 -12.85
CA ALA A 399 -8.71 -27.59 -12.69
C ALA A 399 -9.69 -27.17 -13.79
N GLU A 400 -9.63 -25.91 -14.23
CA GLU A 400 -10.50 -25.38 -15.27
C GLU A 400 -10.08 -25.84 -16.68
N LYS A 401 -8.77 -26.01 -16.94
CA LYS A 401 -8.26 -26.60 -18.18
C LYS A 401 -8.89 -27.97 -18.46
N GLY A 402 -9.06 -28.79 -17.43
CA GLY A 402 -9.63 -30.14 -17.53
C GLY A 402 -11.12 -30.20 -17.85
N LYS A 403 -11.85 -29.07 -17.81
CA LYS A 403 -13.29 -29.02 -18.06
C LYS A 403 -13.66 -28.66 -19.50
N VAL A 404 -12.67 -28.27 -20.33
CA VAL A 404 -12.93 -27.81 -21.69
C VAL A 404 -13.16 -29.00 -22.63
N PRO A 405 -14.35 -29.12 -23.25
CA PRO A 405 -14.61 -30.17 -24.23
C PRO A 405 -13.77 -29.93 -25.49
N MET A 406 -13.17 -31.00 -26.03
CA MET A 406 -12.38 -30.95 -27.26
C MET A 406 -13.14 -31.60 -28.42
N GLY A 407 -12.94 -31.09 -29.63
CA GLY A 407 -13.43 -31.75 -30.83
C GLY A 407 -12.70 -33.09 -31.01
N ILE A 408 -13.45 -34.18 -31.10
CA ILE A 408 -12.88 -35.48 -31.47
C ILE A 408 -12.62 -35.44 -32.98
N GLU A 409 -11.39 -35.70 -33.41
CA GLU A 409 -11.14 -36.07 -34.80
C GLU A 409 -11.74 -37.47 -34.99
N ASP A 410 -12.91 -37.56 -35.63
CA ASP A 410 -13.45 -38.86 -36.04
C ASP A 410 -12.48 -39.50 -37.04
N GLU A 411 -11.73 -40.51 -36.58
CA GLU A 411 -11.11 -41.46 -37.50
C GLU A 411 -12.24 -42.17 -38.26
N TYR A 412 -12.33 -41.89 -39.56
CA TYR A 412 -13.24 -42.55 -40.49
C TYR A 412 -13.03 -44.08 -40.47
N GLU A 413 -13.77 -44.82 -39.65
CA GLU A 413 -14.05 -46.24 -39.88
C GLU A 413 -15.23 -46.34 -40.84
N GLY A 414 -14.93 -46.46 -42.14
CA GLY A 414 -15.94 -46.72 -43.16
C GLY A 414 -16.49 -48.14 -43.04
N GLU A 415 -17.72 -48.27 -42.54
CA GLU A 415 -18.53 -49.48 -42.67
C GLU A 415 -18.84 -49.75 -44.16
N ILE A 416 -18.47 -50.93 -44.66
CA ILE A 416 -18.96 -51.46 -45.93
C ILE A 416 -20.12 -52.41 -45.61
N GLU A 417 -21.34 -51.93 -45.76
CA GLU A 417 -22.54 -52.78 -45.86
C GLU A 417 -22.55 -53.53 -47.20
N GLY A 418 -22.92 -54.80 -47.13
CA GLY A 418 -22.76 -55.76 -48.22
C GLY A 418 -23.85 -55.74 -49.29
N GLU A 419 -23.46 -56.18 -50.49
CA GLU A 419 -24.38 -56.70 -51.51
C GLU A 419 -23.92 -58.08 -51.98
N LYS A 420 -24.88 -59.02 -52.04
CA LYS A 420 -24.73 -60.44 -52.39
C LYS A 420 -24.71 -60.62 -53.91
N GLY A 421 -23.89 -61.56 -54.43
CA GLY A 421 -24.17 -62.18 -55.72
C GLY A 421 -23.04 -62.96 -56.43
N ALA A 422 -23.28 -64.28 -56.59
CA ALA A 422 -22.78 -65.21 -57.63
C ALA A 422 -21.49 -66.06 -57.40
N PRO A 423 -21.46 -67.33 -57.90
CA PRO A 423 -20.55 -68.42 -57.47
C PRO A 423 -19.28 -68.55 -58.35
N PRO A 424 -18.27 -69.37 -57.96
CA PRO A 424 -16.90 -69.20 -58.43
C PRO A 424 -16.55 -70.09 -59.65
N PRO A 425 -15.60 -69.66 -60.51
CA PRO A 425 -14.82 -70.58 -61.33
C PRO A 425 -13.38 -70.76 -60.83
N LYS A 426 -12.78 -71.84 -61.33
CA LYS A 426 -11.63 -72.59 -60.81
C LYS A 426 -10.26 -72.03 -61.23
N ARG A 427 -9.28 -72.21 -60.32
CA ARG A 427 -7.84 -72.55 -60.49
C ARG A 427 -6.99 -71.77 -61.53
N ARG A 428 -5.92 -71.11 -61.07
CA ARG A 428 -4.50 -71.58 -61.09
C ARG A 428 -3.51 -70.47 -60.68
N SER A 429 -2.55 -70.84 -59.82
CA SER A 429 -1.13 -70.39 -59.69
C SER A 429 -0.82 -68.91 -59.99
N SER A 430 -0.21 -68.12 -59.12
CA SER A 430 1.14 -68.23 -58.53
C SER A 430 1.43 -66.85 -57.90
N VAL A 431 2.05 -66.71 -56.74
CA VAL A 431 3.45 -66.28 -56.53
C VAL A 431 3.54 -65.81 -55.06
N GLN A 432 4.71 -65.98 -54.43
CA GLN A 432 5.05 -65.78 -53.02
C GLN A 432 5.01 -64.32 -52.51
N PRO A 433 4.98 -64.08 -51.18
CA PRO A 433 4.99 -62.75 -50.57
C PRO A 433 6.40 -62.28 -50.17
N GLU A 434 6.78 -61.04 -50.52
CA GLU A 434 7.89 -60.34 -49.87
C GLU A 434 7.66 -58.82 -49.72
N GLN A 435 7.83 -58.39 -48.46
CA GLN A 435 8.58 -57.21 -47.97
C GLN A 435 8.12 -55.77 -48.34
N LEU A 436 7.78 -54.97 -47.32
CA LEU A 436 8.51 -53.77 -46.86
C LEU A 436 7.64 -52.92 -45.89
N ALA A 437 8.06 -52.77 -44.61
CA ALA A 437 7.74 -51.58 -43.78
C ALA A 437 8.43 -51.53 -42.39
N VAL A 438 9.24 -52.51 -41.99
CA VAL A 438 9.85 -52.52 -40.63
C VAL A 438 11.12 -51.64 -40.47
N PRO A 439 12.00 -51.44 -41.48
CA PRO A 439 13.25 -50.69 -41.27
C PRO A 439 13.07 -49.17 -41.06
N VAL A 440 12.01 -48.57 -41.63
CA VAL A 440 11.79 -47.11 -41.58
C VAL A 440 11.26 -46.65 -40.20
N LEU A 441 10.47 -47.49 -39.54
CA LEU A 441 9.95 -47.23 -38.19
C LEU A 441 11.05 -47.36 -37.12
N GLN A 442 11.96 -48.33 -37.26
CA GLN A 442 13.08 -48.49 -36.33
C GLN A 442 14.13 -47.35 -36.43
N ALA A 443 14.34 -46.77 -37.61
CA ALA A 443 15.26 -45.65 -37.78
C ALA A 443 14.73 -44.34 -37.16
N LYS A 444 13.42 -44.07 -37.27
CA LYS A 444 12.78 -42.87 -36.67
C LYS A 444 12.72 -42.94 -35.13
N LEU A 445 12.54 -44.13 -34.56
CA LEU A 445 12.52 -44.31 -33.10
C LEU A 445 13.91 -44.09 -32.46
N LYS A 446 14.98 -44.62 -33.09
CA LYS A 446 16.37 -44.41 -32.62
C LYS A 446 16.80 -42.94 -32.66
N LEU A 447 16.33 -42.16 -33.65
CA LEU A 447 16.69 -40.74 -33.76
C LEU A 447 15.99 -39.87 -32.70
N LYS A 448 14.72 -40.16 -32.37
CA LYS A 448 13.97 -39.47 -31.31
C LYS A 448 14.56 -39.76 -29.92
N LEU A 449 14.89 -41.02 -29.64
CA LEU A 449 15.48 -41.43 -28.36
C LEU A 449 16.92 -40.90 -28.15
N GLY A 450 17.74 -40.83 -29.22
CA GLY A 450 19.09 -40.26 -29.13
C GLY A 450 19.13 -38.75 -28.84
N ASN A 451 18.13 -38.00 -29.30
CA ASN A 451 18.02 -36.56 -29.05
C ASN A 451 17.50 -36.24 -27.65
N GLU A 452 16.66 -37.10 -27.06
CA GLU A 452 16.27 -36.99 -25.65
C GLU A 452 17.41 -37.40 -24.69
N TYR A 453 18.21 -38.41 -25.05
CA TYR A 453 19.38 -38.83 -24.26
C TYR A 453 20.40 -37.68 -24.05
N LYS A 454 20.68 -36.90 -25.10
CA LYS A 454 21.56 -35.71 -24.97
C LYS A 454 20.98 -34.61 -24.09
N LYS A 455 19.66 -34.48 -24.00
CA LYS A 455 18.99 -33.53 -23.09
C LYS A 455 19.01 -34.01 -21.64
N ILE A 456 18.94 -35.31 -21.39
CA ILE A 456 18.92 -35.90 -20.03
C ILE A 456 20.33 -35.95 -19.42
N VAL A 457 21.37 -36.24 -20.22
CA VAL A 457 22.78 -36.27 -19.74
C VAL A 457 23.29 -34.87 -19.36
N GLY A 458 22.73 -33.80 -19.93
CA GLY A 458 23.02 -32.42 -19.50
C GLY A 458 22.48 -32.05 -18.11
N ALA A 459 21.51 -32.82 -17.58
CA ALA A 459 20.76 -32.47 -16.37
C ALA A 459 21.01 -33.41 -15.17
N THR A 460 21.84 -34.45 -15.28
CA THR A 460 21.98 -35.48 -14.24
C THR A 460 23.36 -35.50 -13.58
N LYS A 461 23.58 -34.56 -12.65
CA LYS A 461 24.46 -34.75 -11.47
C LYS A 461 23.69 -35.05 -10.18
N LYS A 462 22.36 -35.26 -10.23
CA LYS A 462 21.51 -35.28 -9.03
C LYS A 462 20.52 -36.43 -8.83
N LYS A 463 20.35 -37.40 -9.75
CA LYS A 463 19.40 -38.53 -9.53
C LYS A 463 19.83 -39.85 -10.20
N PRO A 464 20.53 -40.75 -9.50
CA PRO A 464 20.95 -42.08 -10.00
C PRO A 464 19.78 -43.04 -10.28
N GLU A 465 18.64 -42.84 -9.63
CA GLU A 465 17.47 -43.74 -9.67
C GLU A 465 16.77 -43.78 -11.04
N LEU A 466 16.81 -42.66 -11.79
CA LEU A 466 16.24 -42.58 -13.14
C LEU A 466 17.05 -43.37 -14.19
N LEU A 467 18.36 -43.55 -13.97
CA LEU A 467 19.23 -44.31 -14.85
C LEU A 467 18.98 -45.82 -14.73
N ALA A 468 18.66 -46.30 -13.51
CA ALA A 468 18.31 -47.69 -13.26
C ALA A 468 16.96 -48.07 -13.92
N LEU A 469 15.98 -47.17 -13.90
CA LEU A 469 14.68 -47.39 -14.53
C LEU A 469 14.76 -47.45 -16.07
N TYR A 470 15.66 -46.67 -16.67
CA TYR A 470 15.88 -46.66 -18.12
C TYR A 470 16.59 -47.93 -18.63
N MET A 471 17.59 -48.43 -17.89
CA MET A 471 18.31 -49.65 -18.26
C MET A 471 17.43 -50.91 -18.20
N GLN A 472 16.42 -50.93 -17.32
CA GLN A 472 15.42 -52.00 -17.27
C GLN A 472 14.45 -52.03 -18.46
N TYR A 473 14.30 -50.92 -19.18
CA TYR A 473 13.38 -50.79 -20.31
C TYR A 473 14.03 -51.09 -21.67
N CYS A 474 15.37 -51.17 -21.71
CA CYS A 474 16.16 -51.30 -22.94
C CYS A 474 16.77 -52.71 -23.17
N THR A 475 16.61 -53.64 -22.22
CA THR A 475 16.88 -55.09 -22.36
C THR A 475 15.57 -55.83 -22.47
#